data_AF-A0A1H3FTN0-F1
#
_entry.id   AF-A0A1H3FTN0-F1
#
_cell.length_a   1.000
_cell.length_b   1.000
_cell.length_c   1.000
_cell.angle_alpha   90.00
_cell.angle_beta   90.00
_cell.angle_gamma   90.00
#
_symmetry.space_group_name_H-M   'P 1'
#
loop_
_entity.id
_entity.type
_entity.pdbx_description
1 polymer ?
#
loop_
_entity_poly.entity_id
_entity_poly.type
_entity_poly.pdbx_seq_one_letter_code
_entity_poly.pdbx_strand_id
1 'polypeptide(L)'
;MIEIQLPPAFAALCKTCETICEKECCGIGAFNFSPFNIIYHLTKWEARIRDSDVEMLRSELTDLAANIRSSHQRSEKLVLSELNAILTNEQVLALIREVESALTDGYVIYSSQEIPITERYEKFLRIVKVP
;
A
#
# COMPACT_ATOMS: atom_id res chain seq x y z
N MET A 1 -21.78 12.59 -7.46
CA MET A 1 -20.79 11.55 -7.14
C MET A 1 -19.66 11.72 -8.12
N ILE A 2 -18.44 11.81 -7.63
CA ILE A 2 -17.25 11.97 -8.48
C ILE A 2 -16.50 10.66 -8.45
N GLU A 3 -16.17 10.14 -9.63
CA GLU A 3 -15.24 9.02 -9.73
C GLU A 3 -13.81 9.56 -9.63
N ILE A 4 -13.02 8.96 -8.75
CA ILE A 4 -11.61 9.28 -8.56
C ILE A 4 -10.81 8.03 -8.88
N GLN A 5 -9.83 8.19 -9.76
CA GLN A 5 -8.85 7.17 -10.07
C GLN A 5 -7.74 7.20 -9.01
N LEU A 6 -7.34 6.03 -8.51
CA LEU A 6 -6.18 5.92 -7.65
C LEU A 6 -4.90 6.13 -8.46
N PRO A 7 -3.89 6.83 -7.90
CA PRO A 7 -2.57 6.88 -8.49
C PRO A 7 -2.00 5.46 -8.74
N PRO A 8 -1.17 5.26 -9.79
CA PRO A 8 -0.78 3.93 -10.23
C PRO A 8 -0.08 3.06 -9.17
N ALA A 9 0.87 3.61 -8.42
CA ALA A 9 1.57 2.83 -7.38
C ALA A 9 0.62 2.49 -6.23
N PHE A 10 -0.24 3.43 -5.83
CA PHE A 10 -1.26 3.17 -4.80
C PHE A 10 -2.27 2.11 -5.26
N ALA A 11 -2.76 2.17 -6.50
CA ALA A 11 -3.66 1.15 -7.07
C ALA A 11 -3.00 -0.24 -7.08
N ALA A 12 -1.71 -0.32 -7.45
CA ALA A 12 -0.96 -1.57 -7.42
C ALA A 12 -0.77 -2.10 -5.98
N LEU A 13 -0.60 -1.21 -5.01
CA LEU A 13 -0.58 -1.56 -3.59
C LEU A 13 -1.93 -2.12 -3.14
N CYS A 14 -3.03 -1.43 -3.44
CA CYS A 14 -4.38 -1.91 -3.13
C CYS A 14 -4.61 -3.33 -3.67
N LYS A 15 -4.17 -3.63 -4.89
CA LYS A 15 -4.30 -4.98 -5.46
C LYS A 15 -3.53 -6.04 -4.66
N THR A 16 -2.40 -5.65 -4.07
CA THR A 16 -1.62 -6.55 -3.20
C THR A 16 -2.27 -6.72 -1.82
N CYS A 17 -2.99 -5.70 -1.34
CA CYS A 17 -3.70 -5.71 -0.06
C CYS A 17 -5.08 -6.38 -0.12
N GLU A 18 -5.63 -6.64 -1.30
CA GLU A 18 -6.85 -7.44 -1.51
C GLU A 18 -6.59 -8.91 -1.14
N THR A 19 -6.80 -9.25 0.12
CA THR A 19 -6.34 -10.53 0.71
C THR A 19 -7.40 -11.27 1.51
N ILE A 20 -8.52 -10.62 1.85
CA ILE A 20 -9.60 -11.21 2.66
C ILE A 20 -10.65 -11.87 1.77
N CYS A 21 -11.01 -11.21 0.67
CA CYS A 21 -12.00 -11.66 -0.32
C CYS A 21 -11.71 -10.96 -1.66
N GLU A 22 -12.64 -11.03 -2.61
CA GLU A 22 -12.64 -10.23 -3.83
C GLU A 22 -13.43 -8.93 -3.59
N LYS A 23 -12.93 -7.81 -4.13
CA LYS A 23 -13.56 -6.49 -3.97
C LYS A 23 -14.98 -6.44 -4.50
N GLU A 24 -15.32 -7.26 -5.52
CA GLU A 24 -16.66 -7.34 -6.08
C GLU A 24 -17.67 -7.90 -5.07
N CYS A 25 -17.22 -8.74 -4.13
CA CYS A 25 -18.06 -9.32 -3.08
C CYS A 25 -18.07 -8.48 -1.80
N CYS A 26 -16.90 -8.04 -1.33
CA CYS A 26 -16.74 -7.41 -0.01
C CYS A 26 -16.43 -5.91 -0.05
N GLY A 27 -16.31 -5.30 -1.23
CA GLY A 27 -15.92 -3.89 -1.37
C GLY A 27 -14.60 -3.60 -0.66
N ILE A 28 -14.54 -2.47 0.04
CA ILE A 28 -13.39 -2.08 0.85
C ILE A 28 -13.03 -3.11 1.94
N GLY A 29 -13.98 -3.95 2.38
CA GLY A 29 -13.72 -5.01 3.36
C GLY A 29 -12.87 -6.17 2.83
N ALA A 30 -12.63 -6.24 1.51
CA ALA A 30 -11.72 -7.22 0.91
C ALA A 30 -10.23 -6.90 1.17
N PHE A 31 -9.93 -5.66 1.56
CA PHE A 31 -8.57 -5.13 1.65
C PHE A 31 -8.05 -5.16 3.09
N ASN A 32 -6.77 -5.51 3.23
CA ASN A 32 -6.04 -5.46 4.48
C ASN A 32 -4.73 -4.69 4.28
N PHE A 33 -4.70 -3.43 4.73
CA PHE A 33 -3.53 -2.55 4.66
C PHE A 33 -2.56 -2.79 5.82
N SER A 34 -2.31 -4.05 6.18
CA SER A 34 -1.32 -4.36 7.21
C SER A 34 0.11 -4.02 6.74
N PRO A 35 1.01 -3.65 7.68
CA PRO A 35 2.42 -3.42 7.36
C PRO A 35 3.08 -4.59 6.61
N PHE A 36 2.69 -5.83 6.91
CA PHE A 36 3.24 -7.03 6.26
C PHE A 36 2.84 -7.13 4.78
N ASN A 37 1.60 -6.78 4.42
CA ASN A 37 1.18 -6.76 3.02
C ASN A 37 1.92 -5.66 2.24
N ILE A 38 2.24 -4.54 2.88
CA ILE A 38 3.05 -3.48 2.28
C ILE A 38 4.50 -3.93 2.09
N ILE A 39 5.11 -4.57 3.10
CA ILE A 39 6.45 -5.16 2.95
C ILE A 39 6.47 -6.15 1.78
N TYR A 40 5.48 -7.04 1.69
CA TYR A 40 5.36 -7.97 0.59
C TYR A 40 5.25 -7.24 -0.76
N HIS A 41 4.39 -6.22 -0.86
CA HIS A 41 4.26 -5.41 -2.07
C HIS A 41 5.59 -4.80 -2.52
N LEU A 42 6.34 -4.22 -1.58
CA LEU A 42 7.60 -3.53 -1.84
C LEU A 42 8.75 -4.47 -2.16
N THR A 43 8.72 -5.70 -1.65
CA THR A 43 9.80 -6.69 -1.83
C THR A 43 9.56 -7.68 -2.96
N LYS A 44 8.37 -7.72 -3.58
CA LYS A 44 7.98 -8.79 -4.52
C LYS A 44 8.87 -8.97 -5.76
N TRP A 45 9.56 -7.93 -6.24
CA TRP A 45 10.35 -8.01 -7.47
C TRP A 45 11.86 -8.20 -7.26
N GLU A 46 12.42 -7.70 -6.15
CA GLU A 46 13.87 -7.72 -5.88
C GLU A 46 14.22 -8.23 -4.47
N ALA A 47 13.24 -8.78 -3.73
CA ALA A 47 13.38 -9.22 -2.34
C ALA A 47 13.92 -8.14 -1.38
N ARG A 48 13.81 -6.85 -1.74
CA ARG A 48 14.24 -5.70 -0.95
C ARG A 48 13.28 -4.53 -1.11
N ILE A 49 13.20 -3.69 -0.10
CA ILE A 49 12.51 -2.40 -0.19
C ILE A 49 13.50 -1.37 -0.71
N ARG A 50 13.13 -0.65 -1.78
CA ARG A 50 13.93 0.48 -2.31
C ARG A 50 13.32 1.78 -1.81
N ASP A 51 14.16 2.71 -1.36
CA ASP A 51 13.72 4.05 -0.92
C ASP A 51 12.88 4.76 -2.00
N SER A 52 13.24 4.57 -3.28
CA SER A 52 12.49 5.13 -4.40
C SER A 52 11.05 4.64 -4.48
N ASP A 53 10.77 3.38 -4.12
CA ASP A 53 9.42 2.83 -4.16
C ASP A 53 8.57 3.38 -3.01
N VAL A 54 9.18 3.56 -1.83
CA VAL A 54 8.54 4.16 -0.66
C VAL A 54 8.23 5.63 -0.90
N GLU A 55 9.18 6.39 -1.43
CA GLU A 55 9.00 7.82 -1.72
C GLU A 55 7.98 8.05 -2.83
N MET A 56 7.94 7.18 -3.85
CA MET A 56 6.90 7.23 -4.88
C MET A 56 5.50 7.05 -4.30
N LEU A 57 5.28 6.02 -3.46
CA LEU A 57 4.00 5.81 -2.78
C LEU A 57 3.63 6.99 -1.87
N ARG A 58 4.58 7.52 -1.11
CA ARG A 58 4.36 8.70 -0.24
C ARG A 58 3.96 9.92 -1.05
N SER A 59 4.64 10.18 -2.16
CA SER A 59 4.31 11.30 -3.05
C SER A 59 2.89 11.14 -3.60
N GLU A 60 2.55 9.97 -4.13
CA GLU A 60 1.21 9.71 -4.68
C GLU A 60 0.10 9.85 -3.63
N LEU A 61 0.31 9.36 -2.41
CA LEU A 61 -0.63 9.50 -1.29
C LEU A 61 -0.79 10.97 -0.87
N THR A 62 0.33 11.71 -0.82
CA THR A 62 0.34 13.14 -0.49
C THR A 62 -0.43 13.96 -1.52
N ASP A 63 -0.16 13.72 -2.81
CA ASP A 63 -0.80 14.41 -3.92
C ASP A 63 -2.30 14.10 -3.97
N LEU A 64 -2.67 12.82 -3.77
CA LEU A 64 -4.07 12.43 -3.67
C LEU A 64 -4.74 13.13 -2.49
N ALA A 65 -4.14 13.14 -1.30
CA ALA A 65 -4.69 13.82 -0.14
C ALA A 65 -4.84 15.34 -0.35
N ALA A 66 -3.89 15.97 -1.04
CA ALA A 66 -3.96 17.38 -1.41
C ALA A 66 -5.14 17.65 -2.35
N ASN A 67 -5.34 16.81 -3.36
CA ASN A 67 -6.46 16.89 -4.30
C ASN A 67 -7.82 16.72 -3.60
N ILE A 68 -7.94 15.79 -2.65
CA ILE A 68 -9.17 15.60 -1.87
C ILE A 68 -9.45 16.82 -0.97
N ARG A 69 -8.41 17.42 -0.38
CA ARG A 69 -8.54 18.60 0.49
C ARG A 69 -8.87 19.88 -0.28
N SER A 70 -8.34 20.04 -1.49
CA SER A 70 -8.57 21.22 -2.33
C SER A 70 -9.95 21.19 -3.01
N SER A 71 -10.58 20.01 -3.11
CA SER A 71 -11.96 19.91 -3.58
C SER A 71 -12.92 20.68 -2.67
N HIS A 72 -13.51 21.75 -3.20
CA HIS A 72 -14.46 22.62 -2.48
C HIS A 72 -15.80 21.94 -2.15
N GLN A 73 -16.01 20.70 -2.61
CA GLN A 73 -17.26 19.96 -2.46
C GLN A 73 -17.21 18.96 -1.29
N ARG A 74 -17.15 19.49 -0.06
CA ARG A 74 -17.04 18.72 1.20
C ARG A 74 -18.10 17.63 1.40
N SER A 75 -19.25 17.72 0.74
CA SER A 75 -20.38 16.79 0.90
C SER A 75 -20.50 15.75 -0.22
N GLU A 76 -19.60 15.75 -1.20
CA GLU A 76 -19.70 14.81 -2.31
C GLU A 76 -19.18 13.42 -1.95
N LYS A 77 -19.93 12.42 -2.42
CA LYS A 77 -19.52 11.01 -2.38
C LYS A 77 -18.55 10.75 -3.54
N LEU A 78 -17.41 10.18 -3.18
CA LEU A 78 -16.32 9.78 -4.06
C LEU A 78 -16.42 8.29 -4.34
N VAL A 79 -16.33 7.91 -5.61
CA VAL A 79 -16.32 6.52 -6.05
C VAL A 79 -14.88 6.12 -6.34
N LEU A 80 -14.41 5.07 -5.66
CA LEU A 80 -13.11 4.43 -5.88
C LEU A 80 -13.35 3.03 -6.45
N SER A 81 -13.31 2.94 -7.78
CA SER A 81 -13.62 1.71 -8.53
C SER A 81 -12.60 0.59 -8.25
N GLU A 82 -11.36 0.96 -7.94
CA GLU A 82 -10.28 0.06 -7.54
C GLU A 82 -10.59 -0.67 -6.23
N LEU A 83 -11.33 -0.03 -5.33
CA LEU A 83 -11.71 -0.56 -4.01
C LEU A 83 -13.17 -1.03 -3.95
N ASN A 84 -13.94 -0.83 -5.03
CA ASN A 84 -15.39 -1.01 -5.04
C ASN A 84 -16.06 -0.34 -3.83
N ALA A 85 -15.76 0.96 -3.64
CA ALA A 85 -16.16 1.72 -2.47
C ALA A 85 -16.71 3.11 -2.84
N ILE A 86 -17.70 3.57 -2.07
CA ILE A 86 -18.22 4.93 -2.13
C ILE A 86 -17.96 5.58 -0.78
N LEU A 87 -17.09 6.59 -0.76
CA LEU A 87 -16.57 7.22 0.46
C LEU A 87 -16.80 8.73 0.46
N THR A 88 -16.83 9.36 1.64
CA THR A 88 -16.72 10.82 1.78
C THR A 88 -15.26 11.26 1.71
N ASN A 89 -15.00 12.55 1.50
CA ASN A 89 -13.64 13.11 1.55
C ASN A 89 -12.91 12.74 2.85
N GLU A 90 -13.60 12.78 4.00
CA GLU A 90 -13.00 12.43 5.29
C GLU A 90 -12.63 10.95 5.38
N GLN A 91 -13.46 10.07 4.82
CA GLN A 91 -13.19 8.63 4.76
C GLN A 91 -12.01 8.31 3.82
N VAL A 92 -11.91 8.98 2.67
CA VAL A 92 -10.74 8.83 1.79
C VAL A 92 -9.46 9.32 2.47
N LEU A 93 -9.51 10.47 3.15
CA LEU A 93 -8.36 10.97 3.91
C LEU A 93 -8.00 10.05 5.09
N ALA A 94 -8.98 9.41 5.72
CA ALA A 94 -8.73 8.41 6.77
C ALA A 94 -8.03 7.17 6.20
N LEU A 95 -8.50 6.66 5.06
CA LEU A 95 -7.87 5.56 4.34
C LEU A 95 -6.42 5.89 3.94
N ILE A 96 -6.16 7.08 3.39
CA ILE A 96 -4.81 7.51 3.03
C ILE A 96 -3.90 7.50 4.26
N ARG A 97 -4.35 8.04 5.40
CA ARG A 97 -3.57 8.02 6.64
C ARG A 97 -3.31 6.61 7.17
N GLU A 98 -4.27 5.70 7.06
CA GLU A 98 -4.09 4.29 7.44
C GLU A 98 -2.98 3.65 6.59
N VAL A 99 -3.01 3.87 5.28
CA VAL A 99 -1.99 3.35 4.35
C VAL A 99 -0.62 3.99 4.60
N GLU A 100 -0.55 5.31 4.85
CA GLU A 100 0.71 6.01 5.18
C GLU A 100 1.32 5.49 6.50
N SER A 101 0.48 5.25 7.51
CA SER A 101 0.92 4.67 8.79
C SER A 101 1.48 3.28 8.56
N ALA A 102 0.74 2.42 7.86
CA ALA A 102 1.17 1.06 7.60
C ALA A 102 2.42 0.99 6.70
N LEU A 103 2.59 1.95 5.78
CA LEU A 103 3.80 2.08 4.97
C LEU A 103 5.01 2.44 5.82
N THR A 104 4.84 3.38 6.75
CA THR A 104 5.88 3.78 7.70
C THR A 104 6.24 2.62 8.62
N ASP A 105 5.25 1.97 9.21
CA ASP A 105 5.45 0.81 10.08
C ASP A 105 6.12 -0.35 9.33
N GLY A 106 5.68 -0.63 8.09
CA GLY A 106 6.25 -1.67 7.24
C GLY A 106 7.73 -1.42 6.93
N TYR A 107 8.08 -0.16 6.59
CA TYR A 107 9.45 0.24 6.37
C TYR A 107 10.33 0.11 7.63
N VAL A 108 9.82 0.52 8.79
CA VAL A 108 10.52 0.40 10.08
C VAL A 108 10.75 -1.07 10.45
N ILE A 109 9.71 -1.91 10.30
CA ILE A 109 9.82 -3.36 10.55
C ILE A 109 10.87 -3.96 9.62
N TYR A 110 10.79 -3.73 8.31
CA TYR A 110 11.73 -4.30 7.34
C TYR A 110 13.17 -3.85 7.59
N SER A 111 13.41 -2.53 7.74
CA SER A 111 14.75 -1.99 7.98
C SER A 111 15.40 -2.56 9.25
N SER A 112 14.61 -2.84 10.30
CA SER A 112 15.12 -3.52 11.50
C SER A 112 15.53 -4.98 11.28
N GLN A 113 15.01 -5.62 10.22
CA GLN A 113 15.23 -7.03 9.90
C GLN A 113 16.09 -7.25 8.65
N GLU A 114 16.46 -6.20 7.92
CA GLU A 114 17.11 -6.30 6.61
C GLU A 114 18.44 -7.07 6.67
N ILE A 115 19.30 -6.74 7.63
CA ILE A 115 20.58 -7.44 7.85
C ILE A 115 20.33 -8.92 8.18
N PRO A 116 19.53 -9.27 9.21
CA PRO A 116 19.18 -10.66 9.49
C PRO A 116 18.58 -11.43 8.31
N ILE A 117 17.74 -10.79 7.49
CA ILE A 117 17.14 -11.41 6.30
C ILE A 117 18.22 -11.73 5.28
N THR A 118 19.11 -10.77 5.01
CA THR A 118 20.22 -10.91 4.06
C THR A 118 21.17 -12.02 4.49
N GLU A 119 21.59 -12.03 5.76
CA GLU A 119 22.46 -13.07 6.31
C GLU A 119 21.83 -14.48 6.22
N ARG A 120 20.53 -14.59 6.53
CA ARG A 120 19.80 -15.86 6.38
C ARG A 120 19.73 -16.31 4.93
N TYR A 121 19.49 -15.40 4.00
CA TYR A 121 19.44 -15.69 2.58
C TYR A 121 20.81 -16.15 2.06
N GLU A 122 21.89 -15.48 2.43
CA GLU A 122 23.25 -15.91 2.07
C GLU A 122 23.59 -17.28 2.66
N LYS A 123 23.24 -17.54 3.92
CA LYS A 123 23.43 -18.84 4.56
C LYS A 123 22.65 -19.92 3.82
N PHE A 124 21.40 -19.65 3.43
CA PHE A 124 20.60 -20.56 2.63
C PHE A 124 21.27 -20.84 1.29
N LEU A 125 21.68 -19.81 0.54
CA LEU A 125 22.39 -19.99 -0.73
C LEU A 125 23.66 -20.84 -0.60
N ARG A 126 24.39 -20.74 0.51
CA ARG A 126 25.54 -21.62 0.78
C ARG A 126 25.11 -23.08 0.97
N ILE A 127 23.99 -23.36 1.63
CA ILE A 127 23.45 -24.73 1.79
C ILE A 127 23.06 -25.31 0.42
N VAL A 128 22.37 -24.54 -0.42
CA VAL A 128 21.86 -25.05 -1.71
C VAL A 128 22.95 -25.12 -2.79
N LYS A 129 24.05 -24.36 -2.66
CA LYS A 129 25.19 -24.38 -3.59
C LYS A 129 26.27 -25.42 -3.25
N VAL A 130 26.13 -26.18 -2.16
CA VAL A 130 27.03 -27.31 -1.88
C VAL A 130 26.58 -28.49 -2.76
N PRO A 131 27.46 -29.02 -3.64
CA PRO A 131 27.14 -30.17 -4.50
C PRO A 131 26.88 -31.46 -3.72
#